data_AF-D5EFB4-F1
#
_entry.id   AF-D5EFB4-F1
#
_cell.length_a   1.000
_cell.length_b   1.000
_cell.length_c   1.000
_cell.angle_alpha   90.00
_cell.angle_beta   90.00
_cell.angle_gamma   90.00
#
_symmetry.space_group_name_H-M   'P 1'
#
loop_
_entity.id
_entity.type
_entity.pdbx_description
1 polymer ?
#
loop_
_entity_poly.entity_id
_entity_poly.type
_entity_poly.pdbx_seq_one_letter_code
_entity_poly.pdbx_strand_id
1 'polypeptide(L)' 'MTYEEELALYEAALRAILAGQEYQIGTMRLKRANIDYVQNRIDYLRQQVAMQSTGSRTYVSW' A
#
# COMPACT_ATOMS: atom_id res chain seq x y z
N MET A 1 11.47 5.04 -6.84
CA MET A 1 10.12 4.83 -6.33
C MET A 1 10.20 4.82 -4.82
N THR A 2 9.68 5.86 -4.17
CA THR A 2 9.62 5.95 -2.71
C THR A 2 8.46 5.11 -2.17
N TYR A 3 8.47 4.81 -0.87
CA TYR A 3 7.36 4.08 -0.24
C TYR A 3 6.04 4.86 -0.32
N GLU A 4 6.09 6.20 -0.36
CA GLU A 4 4.92 7.06 -0.55
C GLU A 4 4.34 6.94 -1.97
N GLU A 5 5.19 6.88 -2.99
CA GLU A 5 4.73 6.65 -4.37
C GLU A 5 4.12 5.26 -4.53
N GLU A 6 4.71 4.23 -3.91
CA GLU A 6 4.16 2.87 -3.93
C GLU A 6 2.82 2.81 -3.18
N LEU A 7 2.71 3.47 -2.02
CA LEU A 7 1.46 3.57 -1.25
C LEU A 7 0.33 4.17 -2.09
N ALA A 8 0.59 5.28 -2.77
CA ALA A 8 -0.41 5.97 -3.59
C ALA A 8 -0.95 5.08 -4.71
N LEU A 9 -0.11 4.24 -5.32
CA LEU A 9 -0.54 3.27 -6.32
C LEU A 9 -1.44 2.18 -5.74
N TYR A 10 -1.09 1.62 -4.59
CA TYR A 10 -1.93 0.62 -3.95
C TYR A 10 -3.25 1.20 -3.43
N GLU A 11 -3.27 2.45 -2.95
CA GLU A 11 -4.50 3.14 -2.59
C GLU A 11 -5.39 3.43 -3.81
N ALA A 12 -4.80 3.84 -4.94
CA ALA A 12 -5.53 3.99 -6.20
C ALA A 12 -6.09 2.65 -6.70
N ALA A 13 -5.30 1.58 -6.60
CA ALA A 13 -5.73 0.23 -6.94
C ALA A 13 -6.90 -0.22 -6.06
N LEU A 14 -6.83 0.02 -4.74
CA LEU A 14 -7.91 -0.31 -3.82
C LEU A 14 -9.21 0.40 -4.22
N ARG A 15 -9.15 1.70 -4.54
CA ARG A 15 -10.34 2.46 -4.98
C ARG A 15 -10.91 1.90 -6.29
N ALA A 16 -10.06 1.59 -7.27
CA ALA A 16 -10.48 1.02 -8.54
C ALA A 16 -11.16 -0.35 -8.34
N ILE A 17 -10.56 -1.21 -7.52
CA ILE A 17 -11.09 -2.54 -7.19
C ILE A 17 -12.44 -2.44 -6.45
N LEU A 18 -12.57 -1.49 -5.52
CA LEU A 18 -13.83 -1.23 -4.82
C LEU A 18 -14.92 -0.71 -5.77
N ALA A 19 -14.55 0.07 -6.79
CA ALA A 19 -15.42 0.48 -7.88
C ALA A 19 -15.74 -0.66 -8.88
N GLY A 20 -15.20 -1.87 -8.67
CA GLY A 20 -15.39 -3.02 -9.54
C GLY A 20 -14.49 -3.04 -10.78
N GLN A 21 -13.47 -2.19 -10.82
CA GLN A 21 -12.50 -2.13 -11.91
C GLN A 21 -11.24 -2.93 -11.55
N GLU A 22 -10.60 -3.51 -12.56
CA GLU A 22 -9.31 -4.16 -12.42
C GLU A 22 -8.20 -3.11 -12.53
N TYR A 23 -7.16 -3.23 -11.71
CA TYR A 23 -6.05 -2.28 -11.69
C TYR A 23 -4.73 -3.01 -11.91
N GLN A 24 -3.91 -2.52 -12.84
CA GLN A 24 -2.62 -3.13 -13.15
C GLN A 24 -1.49 -2.26 -12.58
N ILE A 25 -0.68 -2.84 -11.69
CA ILE A 25 0.56 -2.23 -11.19
C ILE A 25 1.72 -3.00 -11.79
N GLY A 26 2.40 -2.41 -12.77
CA GLY A 26 3.50 -3.07 -13.49
C GLY A 26 3.03 -4.35 -14.18
N THR A 27 3.53 -5.50 -13.74
CA THR A 27 3.15 -6.84 -14.22
C THR A 27 2.04 -7.50 -13.40
N MET A 28 1.65 -6.91 -12.26
CA MET A 28 0.65 -7.47 -11.36
C MET A 28 -0.74 -6.91 -11.67
N ARG A 29 -1.72 -7.80 -11.88
CA ARG A 29 -3.14 -7.43 -12.00
C ARG A 29 -3.84 -7.64 -10.66
N LEU A 30 -4.41 -6.56 -10.14
CA LEU A 30 -5.15 -6.54 -8.89
C LEU A 30 -6.64 -6.47 -9.21
N LYS A 31 -7.37 -7.42 -8.63
CA LYS A 31 -8.82 -7.57 -8.74
C LYS A 31 -9.43 -7.66 -7.35
N ARG A 32 -10.76 -7.78 -7.26
CA ARG A 32 -11.49 -7.87 -5.99
C ARG A 32 -11.02 -9.01 -5.08
N ALA A 33 -10.55 -10.12 -5.67
CA ALA A 33 -9.96 -11.23 -4.94
C ALA A 33 -8.62 -10.88 -4.24
N ASN A 34 -7.96 -9.79 -4.65
CA ASN A 34 -6.69 -9.34 -4.09
C ASN A 34 -6.86 -8.21 -3.07
N ILE A 35 -8.08 -7.85 -2.67
CA ILE A 35 -8.31 -6.75 -1.70
C ILE A 35 -7.50 -6.97 -0.42
N ASP A 36 -7.52 -8.18 0.13
CA ASP A 36 -6.79 -8.52 1.34
C ASP A 36 -5.28 -8.30 1.18
N TYR A 37 -4.71 -8.75 0.06
CA TYR A 37 -3.31 -8.50 -0.29
C TYR A 37 -2.99 -7.01 -0.42
N VAL A 38 -3.85 -6.25 -1.10
CA VAL A 38 -3.68 -4.79 -1.30
C VAL A 38 -3.73 -4.06 0.05
N GLN A 39 -4.65 -4.42 0.94
CA GLN A 39 -4.75 -3.82 2.28
C GLN A 39 -3.52 -4.14 3.13
N ASN A 40 -3.09 -5.41 3.18
CA ASN A 40 -1.87 -5.80 3.89
C ASN A 40 -0.65 -5.05 3.35
N ARG A 41 -0.57 -4.85 2.03
CA ARG A 41 0.53 -4.11 1.40
C ARG A 41 0.50 -2.62 1.73
N ILE A 42 -0.68 -2.00 1.74
CA ILE A 42 -0.87 -0.61 2.18
C ILE A 42 -0.42 -0.46 3.64
N ASP A 43 -0.83 -1.37 4.53
CA ASP A 43 -0.46 -1.31 5.94
C ASP A 43 1.06 -1.42 6.14
N TYR A 44 1.69 -2.40 5.48
CA TYR A 44 3.14 -2.55 5.48
C TYR A 44 3.85 -1.28 4.98
N LEU A 45 3.39 -0.69 3.87
CA LEU A 45 3.97 0.53 3.32
C LEU A 45 3.78 1.72 4.25
N ARG A 46 2.62 1.86 4.89
CA ARG A 46 2.38 2.90 5.91
C ARG A 46 3.35 2.74 7.09
N GLN A 47 3.56 1.52 7.56
CA GLN A 47 4.54 1.26 8.61
C GLN A 47 5.95 1.61 8.15
N GLN A 48 6.35 1.28 6.92
CA GLN A 48 7.66 1.65 6.38
C GLN A 48 7.84 3.16 6.21
N VAL A 49 6.83 3.88 5.73
CA VAL A 49 6.83 5.35 5.63
C VAL A 49 6.92 5.97 7.02
N ALA A 50 6.13 5.46 7.98
CA ALA A 50 6.17 5.88 9.36
C ALA A 50 7.54 5.56 9.98
N MET A 51 8.13 4.39 9.73
CA MET A 51 9.48 4.03 10.20
C MET A 51 10.57 4.83 9.51
N GLN A 52 10.41 5.29 8.28
CA GLN A 52 11.35 6.23 7.65
C GLN A 52 11.25 7.62 8.27
N SER A 53 10.05 8.10 8.58
CA SER A 53 9.85 9.35 9.32
C SER A 53 10.34 9.24 10.79
N THR A 54 10.04 8.12 11.44
CA THR A 54 10.31 7.82 12.86
C THR A 54 11.66 7.14 13.07
N GLY A 55 12.38 6.76 12.03
CA GLY A 55 13.81 6.43 12.08
C GLY A 55 14.66 7.64 12.51
N SER A 56 14.07 8.83 12.48
CA SER A 56 14.60 10.04 13.11
C SER A 56 14.14 10.21 14.58
N ARG A 57 13.20 9.40 15.08
CA ARG A 57 12.64 9.46 16.45
C ARG A 57 12.04 8.12 16.93
N THR A 58 12.90 7.18 17.28
CA THR A 58 12.67 6.22 18.38
C THR A 58 11.56 5.16 18.20
N TYR A 59 12.01 3.91 18.09
CA TYR A 59 11.33 2.68 18.51
C TYR A 59 10.27 2.89 19.61
N VAL A 60 8.99 2.57 19.36
CA VAL A 60 8.11 2.11 20.43
C VAL A 60 7.09 1.11 19.88
N SER A 61 7.27 -0.16 20.25
CA SER A 61 6.24 -1.20 20.22
C SER A 61 5.28 -0.99 21.40
N TRP A 62 3.99 -1.25 21.17
CA TRP A 62 3.04 -1.74 22.17
C TRP A 62 2.12 -2.76 21.49
#